data_AF-A0A7T5R482-F1
#
_entry.id   AF-A0A7T5R482-F1
#
_cell.length_a   1.000
_cell.length_b   1.000
_cell.length_c   1.000
_cell.angle_alpha   90.00
_cell.angle_beta   90.00
_cell.angle_gamma   90.00
#
_symmetry.space_group_name_H-M   'P 1'
#
loop_
_entity.id
_entity.type
_entity.pdbx_description
1 polymer ?
#
loop_
_entity_poly.entity_id
_entity_poly.type
_entity_poly.pdbx_seq_one_letter_code
_entity_poly.pdbx_strand_id
1 'polypeptide(L)'
;MKPRRLIPFALATAATLWLIAGALMPPASSLPPRPETAPVLTAQGRQHLLYGDERGGGHLHGAGRPCKSEFPASWDAAAVIDRVQNIAANDNINWRQQDNGYHVAEQTIDDIRVRVILNQDQSRIITAYPTNVPRNPCPAKPANDP
;
A
#
# COMPACT_ATOMS: atom_id res chain seq x y z
N MET A 1 38.00 61.25 26.38
CA MET A 1 39.07 60.35 26.87
C MET A 1 38.62 59.66 28.15
N LYS A 2 38.36 58.34 28.09
CA LYS A 2 38.42 57.39 29.23
C LYS A 2 38.53 55.97 28.63
N PRO A 3 39.27 55.03 29.26
CA PRO A 3 40.11 54.07 28.53
C PRO A 3 39.42 52.77 28.11
N ARG A 4 39.93 52.23 26.99
CA ARG A 4 39.74 50.87 26.51
C ARG A 4 40.15 49.86 27.59
N ARG A 5 39.30 48.86 27.84
CA ARG A 5 39.72 47.61 28.50
C ARG A 5 39.84 46.51 27.45
N LEU A 6 41.07 46.07 27.23
CA LEU A 6 41.39 44.79 26.61
C LEU A 6 41.08 43.68 27.63
N ILE A 7 40.42 42.61 27.18
CA ILE A 7 40.45 41.31 27.84
C ILE A 7 41.12 40.35 26.86
N PRO A 8 42.20 39.66 27.26
CA PRO A 8 42.90 38.72 26.40
C PRO A 8 42.50 37.27 26.69
N PHE A 9 42.73 36.44 25.67
CA PHE A 9 42.93 34.97 25.67
C PHE A 9 41.91 34.06 26.36
N ALA A 10 41.27 33.23 25.52
CA ALA A 10 41.33 31.78 25.74
C ALA A 10 41.35 31.08 24.37
N LEU A 11 42.50 30.47 24.03
CA LEU A 11 42.59 29.48 22.96
C LEU A 11 41.68 28.31 23.35
N ALA A 12 40.62 28.06 22.58
CA ALA A 12 39.89 26.81 22.65
C ALA A 12 40.71 25.75 21.92
N THR A 13 41.30 24.83 22.68
CA THR A 13 41.92 23.62 22.13
C THR A 13 40.84 22.74 21.51
N ALA A 14 41.00 22.45 20.22
CA ALA A 14 40.24 21.44 19.52
C ALA A 14 40.51 20.05 20.11
N ALA A 15 39.44 19.35 20.47
CA ALA A 15 39.45 17.91 20.64
C ALA A 15 38.33 17.33 19.78
N THR A 16 38.72 16.90 18.58
CA THR A 16 37.86 16.15 17.67
C THR A 16 37.70 14.74 18.22
N LEU A 17 36.49 14.37 18.65
CA LEU A 17 36.11 12.95 18.79
C LEU A 17 34.91 12.69 17.89
N TRP A 18 35.14 11.86 16.86
CA TRP A 18 34.10 11.20 16.10
C TRP A 18 33.38 10.20 17.01
N LEU A 19 32.14 10.50 17.39
CA LEU A 19 31.21 9.45 17.80
C LEU A 19 30.29 9.17 16.62
N ILE A 20 30.55 8.00 16.04
CA ILE A 20 29.83 7.38 14.96
C ILE A 20 28.34 7.36 15.34
N ALA A 21 27.51 7.99 14.51
CA ALA A 21 26.08 7.95 14.61
C ALA A 21 25.60 6.51 14.42
N GLY A 22 25.43 5.77 15.52
CA GLY A 22 24.58 4.60 15.55
C GLY A 22 23.14 5.07 15.48
N ALA A 23 22.64 5.39 14.29
CA ALA A 23 21.22 5.54 14.07
C ALA A 23 20.57 4.20 14.43
N LEU A 24 19.99 4.15 15.63
CA LEU A 24 19.13 3.07 16.07
C LEU A 24 18.00 3.00 15.03
N MET A 25 18.07 2.02 14.13
CA MET A 25 16.95 1.71 13.26
C MET A 25 15.73 1.50 14.17
N PRO A 26 14.62 2.23 13.99
CA PRO A 26 13.41 1.90 14.73
C PRO A 26 13.03 0.44 14.40
N PRO A 27 12.52 -0.33 15.37
CA PRO A 27 12.04 -1.68 15.10
C PRO A 27 10.99 -1.62 13.98
N ALA A 28 11.00 -2.65 13.12
CA ALA A 28 10.00 -2.83 12.09
C ALA A 28 8.58 -2.72 12.70
N SER A 29 7.73 -1.92 12.04
CA SER A 29 6.35 -1.57 12.42
C SER A 29 6.19 -0.48 13.49
N SER A 30 6.48 0.76 13.09
CA SER A 30 5.99 1.97 13.76
C SER A 30 4.62 2.44 13.24
N LEU A 31 3.90 1.61 12.46
CA LEU A 31 2.54 1.95 12.06
C LEU A 31 1.61 1.76 13.28
N PRO A 32 0.76 2.75 13.61
CA PRO A 32 -0.21 2.58 14.68
C PRO A 32 -1.07 1.34 14.43
N PRO A 33 -1.54 0.65 15.49
CA PRO A 33 -2.49 -0.43 15.31
C PRO A 33 -3.68 0.09 14.51
N ARG A 34 -4.08 -0.68 13.51
CA ARG A 34 -5.23 -0.38 12.65
C ARG A 34 -6.47 -0.21 13.53
N PRO A 35 -7.37 0.77 13.23
CA PRO A 35 -8.62 0.92 13.98
C PRO A 35 -9.37 -0.42 14.05
N GLU A 36 -9.96 -0.72 15.21
CA GLU A 36 -10.71 -1.98 15.42
C GLU A 36 -11.90 -2.13 14.47
N THR A 37 -12.42 -1.01 13.96
CA THR A 37 -13.51 -0.94 12.97
C THR A 37 -13.06 -1.08 11.52
N ALA A 38 -11.77 -1.22 11.25
CA ALA A 38 -11.26 -1.27 9.88
C ALA A 38 -11.70 -2.55 9.15
N PRO A 39 -11.93 -2.47 7.82
CA PRO A 39 -12.31 -3.65 7.06
C PRO A 39 -11.23 -4.73 7.11
N VAL A 40 -11.66 -5.98 7.35
CA VAL A 40 -10.75 -7.12 7.53
C VAL A 40 -10.43 -7.76 6.17
N LEU A 41 -9.14 -8.07 5.96
CA LEU A 41 -8.70 -8.94 4.87
C LEU A 41 -8.54 -10.38 5.37
N THR A 42 -9.58 -11.19 5.18
CA THR A 42 -9.59 -12.61 5.60
C THR A 42 -8.55 -13.45 4.88
N ALA A 43 -8.20 -14.63 5.41
CA ALA A 43 -7.27 -15.55 4.74
C ALA A 43 -7.74 -15.93 3.32
N GLN A 44 -9.05 -16.19 3.15
CA GLN A 44 -9.64 -16.42 1.83
C GLN A 44 -9.56 -15.18 0.93
N GLY A 45 -9.78 -13.98 1.47
CA GLY A 45 -9.62 -12.73 0.75
C GLY A 45 -8.17 -12.51 0.28
N ARG A 46 -7.18 -12.83 1.13
CA ARG A 46 -5.75 -12.80 0.77
C ARG A 46 -5.46 -13.75 -0.39
N GLN A 47 -5.94 -14.99 -0.30
CA GLN A 47 -5.78 -15.98 -1.36
C GLN A 47 -6.40 -15.51 -2.68
N HIS A 48 -7.66 -15.07 -2.63
CA HIS A 48 -8.40 -14.56 -3.78
C HIS A 48 -7.68 -13.37 -4.42
N LEU A 49 -7.31 -12.36 -3.62
CA LEU A 49 -6.62 -11.16 -4.10
C LEU A 49 -5.29 -11.50 -4.76
N LEU A 50 -4.42 -12.24 -4.07
CA LEU A 50 -3.04 -12.46 -4.52
C LEU A 50 -2.94 -13.51 -5.62
N TYR A 51 -3.52 -14.69 -5.41
CA TYR A 51 -3.28 -15.88 -6.24
C TYR A 51 -4.53 -16.33 -7.00
N GLY A 52 -5.68 -15.84 -6.59
CA GLY A 52 -6.97 -16.22 -7.14
C GLY A 52 -7.52 -17.51 -6.55
N ASP A 53 -8.82 -17.69 -6.74
CA ASP A 53 -9.59 -18.88 -6.41
C ASP A 53 -10.60 -19.16 -7.54
N GLU A 54 -11.52 -20.09 -7.34
CA GLU A 54 -12.55 -20.45 -8.33
C GLU A 54 -13.46 -19.28 -8.73
N ARG A 55 -13.53 -18.22 -7.91
CA ARG A 55 -14.33 -17.02 -8.16
C ARG A 55 -13.54 -15.94 -8.91
N GLY A 56 -12.27 -16.19 -9.23
CA GLY A 56 -11.38 -15.25 -9.94
C GLY A 56 -10.27 -14.71 -9.05
N GLY A 57 -10.00 -13.40 -9.16
CA GLY A 57 -8.89 -12.75 -8.47
C GLY A 57 -7.53 -13.01 -9.14
N GLY A 58 -6.47 -13.13 -8.33
CA GLY A 58 -5.10 -13.39 -8.77
C GLY A 58 -4.44 -12.17 -9.41
N HIS A 59 -4.12 -11.20 -8.55
CA HIS A 59 -3.59 -9.90 -8.94
C HIS A 59 -2.14 -9.67 -8.50
N LEU A 60 -1.51 -10.61 -7.79
CA LEU A 60 -0.07 -10.52 -7.55
C LEU A 60 0.68 -10.63 -8.88
N HIS A 61 1.80 -9.93 -8.99
CA HIS A 61 2.69 -10.07 -10.15
C HIS A 61 3.04 -11.54 -10.43
N GLY A 62 2.90 -11.95 -11.68
CA GLY A 62 3.17 -13.32 -12.14
C GLY A 62 2.00 -14.29 -11.94
N ALA A 63 0.81 -13.84 -11.48
CA ALA A 63 -0.35 -14.70 -11.32
C ALA A 63 -0.91 -15.23 -12.67
N GLY A 64 -0.67 -14.51 -13.77
CA GLY A 64 -0.99 -14.94 -15.14
C GLY A 64 -2.48 -15.10 -15.42
N ARG A 65 -3.36 -14.53 -14.59
CA ARG A 65 -4.81 -14.71 -14.74
C ARG A 65 -5.32 -14.02 -16.01
N PRO A 66 -5.94 -14.74 -16.95
CA PRO A 66 -6.34 -14.15 -18.23
C PRO A 66 -7.31 -13.00 -18.05
N CYS A 67 -7.17 -11.96 -18.87
CA CYS A 67 -7.95 -10.73 -18.78
C CYS A 67 -7.88 -10.02 -17.42
N LYS A 68 -6.92 -10.27 -16.53
CA LYS A 68 -6.79 -9.53 -15.26
C LYS A 68 -5.56 -8.63 -15.30
N SER A 69 -5.59 -7.55 -14.52
CA SER A 69 -4.41 -6.73 -14.25
C SER A 69 -3.68 -7.26 -13.02
N GLU A 70 -2.38 -7.00 -12.96
CA GLU A 70 -1.53 -7.43 -11.85
C GLU A 70 -0.83 -6.22 -11.22
N PHE A 71 -0.62 -6.27 -9.92
CA PHE A 71 0.23 -5.33 -9.20
C PHE A 71 1.66 -5.37 -9.77
N PRO A 72 2.42 -4.26 -9.67
CA PRO A 72 3.77 -4.20 -10.22
C PRO A 72 4.70 -5.20 -9.54
N ALA A 73 5.71 -5.66 -10.25
CA ALA A 73 6.73 -6.59 -9.74
C ALA A 73 7.49 -6.05 -8.52
N SER A 74 7.53 -4.73 -8.33
CA SER A 74 8.12 -4.07 -7.16
C SER A 74 7.29 -4.23 -5.88
N TRP A 75 6.03 -4.67 -5.97
CA TRP A 75 5.17 -4.92 -4.82
C TRP A 75 5.03 -6.43 -4.60
N ASP A 76 5.74 -6.94 -3.60
CA ASP A 76 5.53 -8.31 -3.12
C ASP A 76 4.16 -8.50 -2.45
N ALA A 77 3.83 -9.73 -2.07
CA ALA A 77 2.55 -10.05 -1.45
C ALA A 77 2.27 -9.24 -0.16
N ALA A 78 3.29 -8.96 0.65
CA ALA A 78 3.14 -8.20 1.88
C ALA A 78 2.87 -6.72 1.59
N ALA A 79 3.63 -6.15 0.65
CA ALA A 79 3.47 -4.81 0.14
C ALA A 79 2.08 -4.56 -0.46
N VAL A 80 1.54 -5.53 -1.22
CA VAL A 80 0.17 -5.48 -1.75
C VAL A 80 -0.86 -5.49 -0.62
N ILE A 81 -0.74 -6.42 0.33
CA ILE A 81 -1.67 -6.53 1.46
C ILE A 81 -1.69 -5.25 2.28
N ASP A 82 -0.51 -4.73 2.64
CA ASP A 82 -0.40 -3.54 3.48
C ASP A 82 -1.07 -2.33 2.82
N ARG A 83 -0.75 -2.05 1.55
CA ARG A 83 -1.35 -0.95 0.79
C ARG A 83 -2.87 -1.09 0.65
N VAL A 84 -3.37 -2.27 0.31
CA VAL A 84 -4.81 -2.53 0.16
C VAL A 84 -5.54 -2.33 1.49
N GLN A 85 -4.98 -2.84 2.58
CA GLN A 85 -5.56 -2.64 3.89
C GLN A 85 -5.53 -1.14 4.26
N ASN A 86 -4.43 -0.41 4.00
CA ASN A 86 -4.33 1.02 4.29
C ASN A 86 -5.39 1.84 3.54
N ILE A 87 -5.65 1.54 2.26
CA ILE A 87 -6.77 2.14 1.52
C ILE A 87 -8.10 1.79 2.20
N ALA A 88 -8.32 0.53 2.56
CA ALA A 88 -9.57 0.07 3.14
C ALA A 88 -9.90 0.72 4.50
N ALA A 89 -8.88 1.03 5.31
CA ALA A 89 -9.08 1.68 6.61
C ALA A 89 -9.18 3.21 6.54
N ASN A 90 -9.04 3.80 5.35
CA ASN A 90 -9.11 5.24 5.21
C ASN A 90 -10.57 5.70 5.08
N ASP A 91 -11.08 6.28 6.16
CA ASP A 91 -12.43 6.85 6.28
C ASP A 91 -12.61 8.16 5.50
N ASN A 92 -11.53 8.78 5.02
CA ASN A 92 -11.57 10.00 4.21
C ASN A 92 -11.73 9.72 2.71
N ILE A 93 -11.76 8.44 2.30
CA ILE A 93 -11.98 8.06 0.91
C ILE A 93 -13.48 8.03 0.61
N ASN A 94 -13.88 8.60 -0.52
CA ASN A 94 -15.26 8.53 -0.98
C ASN A 94 -15.58 7.13 -1.53
N TRP A 95 -16.18 6.29 -0.67
CA TRP A 95 -16.67 4.97 -1.04
C TRP A 95 -17.98 5.07 -1.82
N ARG A 96 -17.98 4.58 -3.06
CA ARG A 96 -19.18 4.50 -3.88
C ARG A 96 -19.82 3.12 -3.76
N GLN A 97 -21.08 3.09 -3.31
CA GLN A 97 -21.88 1.87 -3.34
C GLN A 97 -22.28 1.51 -4.78
N GLN A 98 -22.17 0.24 -5.15
CA GLN A 98 -22.64 -0.33 -6.42
C GLN A 98 -24.01 -0.98 -6.25
N ASP A 99 -24.68 -1.33 -7.36
CA ASP A 99 -26.02 -1.94 -7.36
C ASP A 99 -26.11 -3.27 -6.58
N ASN A 100 -25.01 -4.01 -6.48
CA ASN A 100 -24.91 -5.24 -5.68
C ASN A 100 -24.68 -4.98 -4.17
N GLY A 101 -24.67 -3.70 -3.77
CA GLY A 101 -24.43 -3.23 -2.41
C GLY A 101 -22.96 -3.13 -2.02
N TYR A 102 -22.01 -3.60 -2.84
CA TYR A 102 -20.58 -3.50 -2.53
C TYR A 102 -20.10 -2.06 -2.60
N HIS A 103 -19.06 -1.74 -1.83
CA HIS A 103 -18.47 -0.41 -1.80
C HIS A 103 -17.14 -0.42 -2.52
N VAL A 104 -16.93 0.53 -3.42
CA VAL A 104 -15.74 0.63 -4.26
C VAL A 104 -15.11 2.00 -4.10
N ALA A 105 -13.79 1.99 -3.95
CA ALA A 105 -12.98 3.20 -4.03
C ALA A 105 -11.71 2.95 -4.83
N GLU A 106 -11.11 4.04 -5.31
CA GLU A 106 -9.82 4.03 -5.97
C GLU A 106 -8.86 5.00 -5.29
N GLN A 107 -7.61 4.59 -5.12
CA GLN A 107 -6.54 5.45 -4.63
C GLN A 107 -5.27 5.20 -5.45
N THR A 108 -4.53 6.25 -5.76
CA THR A 108 -3.24 6.16 -6.44
C THR A 108 -2.12 6.10 -5.40
N ILE A 109 -1.27 5.08 -5.48
CA ILE A 109 -0.07 4.89 -4.64
C ILE A 109 1.08 4.51 -5.59
N ASP A 110 2.22 5.22 -5.51
CA ASP A 110 3.39 4.99 -6.38
C ASP A 110 3.01 4.92 -7.88
N ASP A 111 2.19 5.86 -8.35
CA ASP A 111 1.62 5.93 -9.70
C ASP A 111 0.70 4.77 -10.12
N ILE A 112 0.40 3.83 -9.22
CA ILE A 112 -0.55 2.75 -9.44
C ILE A 112 -1.91 3.11 -8.86
N ARG A 113 -2.94 3.17 -9.71
CA ARG A 113 -4.33 3.35 -9.29
C ARG A 113 -4.90 2.02 -8.84
N VAL A 114 -5.08 1.87 -7.53
CA VAL A 114 -5.59 0.66 -6.89
C VAL A 114 -7.08 0.83 -6.65
N ARG A 115 -7.88 -0.08 -7.19
CA ARG A 115 -9.30 -0.22 -6.85
C ARG A 115 -9.46 -1.23 -5.73
N VAL A 116 -10.15 -0.84 -4.67
CA VAL A 116 -10.49 -1.72 -3.54
C VAL A 116 -12.00 -1.90 -3.50
N ILE A 117 -12.45 -3.13 -3.24
CA ILE A 117 -13.87 -3.47 -3.11
C ILE A 117 -14.10 -4.05 -1.70
N LEU A 118 -15.04 -3.44 -0.98
CA LEU A 118 -15.55 -3.92 0.30
C LEU A 118 -16.91 -4.60 0.11
N ASN A 119 -17.25 -5.47 1.05
CA ASN A 119 -18.60 -6.04 1.16
C ASN A 119 -19.63 -4.98 1.57
N GLN A 120 -20.90 -5.38 1.66
CA GLN A 120 -22.05 -4.48 1.76
C GLN A 120 -22.08 -3.62 3.02
N ASP A 121 -21.59 -4.13 4.14
CA ASP A 121 -21.51 -3.47 5.44
C ASP A 121 -20.12 -2.80 5.68
N GLN A 122 -19.26 -2.78 4.66
CA GLN A 122 -17.88 -2.27 4.74
C GLN A 122 -16.99 -2.96 5.78
N SER A 123 -17.34 -4.15 6.28
CA SER A 123 -16.55 -4.86 7.30
C SER A 123 -15.41 -5.73 6.75
N ARG A 124 -15.40 -6.02 5.44
CA ARG A 124 -14.49 -6.97 4.80
C ARG A 124 -14.03 -6.53 3.44
N ILE A 125 -12.72 -6.66 3.19
CA ILE A 125 -12.13 -6.50 1.86
C ILE A 125 -12.46 -7.74 1.02
N ILE A 126 -13.16 -7.55 -0.11
CA ILE A 126 -13.50 -8.61 -1.06
C ILE A 126 -12.31 -8.88 -1.99
N THR A 127 -11.76 -7.84 -2.60
CA THR A 127 -10.61 -7.91 -3.50
C THR A 127 -10.04 -6.51 -3.75
N ALA A 128 -8.87 -6.45 -4.39
CA ALA A 128 -8.30 -5.22 -4.93
C ALA A 128 -7.44 -5.53 -6.16
N TYR A 129 -7.35 -4.57 -7.08
CA TYR A 129 -6.54 -4.69 -8.30
C TYR A 129 -6.17 -3.33 -8.88
N PRO A 130 -5.06 -3.24 -9.63
CA PRO A 130 -4.68 -2.00 -10.30
C PRO A 130 -5.53 -1.76 -11.56
N THR A 131 -5.88 -0.50 -11.83
CA THR A 131 -6.77 -0.12 -12.94
C THR A 131 -6.08 0.65 -14.06
N ASN A 132 -4.83 1.06 -13.87
CA ASN A 132 -4.03 1.83 -14.83
C ASN A 132 -2.76 1.09 -15.30
N VAL A 133 -2.79 -0.25 -15.27
CA VAL A 133 -1.71 -1.10 -15.78
C VAL A 133 -2.24 -2.04 -16.86
N PRO A 134 -1.38 -2.55 -17.76
CA PRO A 134 -1.79 -3.54 -18.75
C PRO A 134 -2.45 -4.76 -18.10
N ARG A 135 -3.46 -5.30 -18.78
CA ARG A 135 -4.08 -6.59 -18.41
C ARG A 135 -3.36 -7.72 -19.12
N ASN A 136 -3.34 -8.88 -18.49
CA ASN A 136 -2.95 -10.13 -19.10
C ASN A 136 -3.78 -10.42 -20.35
N PRO A 137 -3.20 -11.07 -21.37
CA PRO A 137 -3.92 -11.46 -22.57
C PRO A 137 -5.22 -12.20 -22.26
N CYS A 138 -6.26 -11.90 -23.02
CA CYS A 138 -7.50 -12.65 -23.00
C CYS A 138 -7.41 -13.84 -23.95
N PRO A 139 -8.00 -15.01 -23.61
CA PRO A 139 -8.21 -16.06 -24.59
C PRO A 139 -9.00 -15.49 -25.76
N ALA A 140 -8.67 -15.91 -26.98
CA ALA A 140 -9.46 -15.54 -28.14
C ALA A 140 -10.91 -15.98 -27.92
N LYS A 141 -11.86 -15.12 -28.29
CA LYS A 141 -13.27 -15.54 -28.33
C LYS A 141 -13.37 -16.74 -29.27
N PRO A 142 -14.14 -17.79 -28.92
CA PRO A 142 -14.39 -18.87 -29.87
C PRO A 142 -14.97 -18.29 -31.16
N ALA A 143 -14.52 -18.77 -32.31
CA ALA A 143 -14.91 -18.23 -33.62
C ALA A 143 -16.41 -18.41 -33.95
N ASN A 144 -17.20 -19.05 -33.07
CA ASN A 144 -18.56 -19.52 -33.35
C ASN A 144 -19.60 -19.13 -32.27
N ASP A 145 -19.36 -18.10 -31.46
CA ASP A 145 -20.45 -17.49 -30.67
C ASP A 145 -21.19 -16.45 -31.53
N PRO A 146 -22.49 -16.62 -31.83
CA PRO A 146 -23.30 -15.64 -32.55
C PRO A 146 -23.51 -14.33 -31.80
#